data_AF-A0A959IP38-F1
#
_entry.id   AF-A0A959IP38-F1
#
_cell.length_a   1.000
_cell.length_b   1.000
_cell.length_c   1.000
_cell.angle_alpha   90.00
_cell.angle_beta   90.00
_cell.angle_gamma   90.00
#
_symmetry.space_group_name_H-M   'P 1'
#
loop_
_entity.id
_entity.type
_entity.pdbx_description
1 polymer ?
#
loop_
_entity_poly.entity_id
_entity_poly.type
_entity_poly.pdbx_seq_one_letter_code
_entity_poly.pdbx_strand_id
1 'polypeptide(L)'
;MPNFHWTYLEGEGRKHHVGLFHGKNNGHVMIHCNAKVIIIDFNVLESKTYSFFINQELCEIELERKGDTFYYHFHVNHTADTPLNRVRKARERKFWRQALLFIGALVLCVTLLVVLMNRWNRPPDLPTVMERLAKEGLSTESMVFPDHESQTLKYLFVLNGRSYEGEMSMDKGFFNKFGLPIGEKDELMVRYIPTNPNINHLQLDQASPGQLRKYIDMTIAEHLEANPDLNKQQATCEVVTAARLFGNKALGDFYFQSLRPSENEVNNERTYRFLQQDAAYRKAVEENCGD
;
A
#
# COMPACT_ATOMS: atom_id res chain seq x y z
N MET A 1 -36.56 22.85 57.12
CA MET A 1 -35.53 23.89 56.87
C MET A 1 -34.38 23.20 56.15
N PRO A 2 -33.95 23.66 54.97
CA PRO A 2 -32.82 23.07 54.28
C PRO A 2 -31.52 23.20 55.10
N ASN A 3 -30.86 22.07 55.33
CA ASN A 3 -29.55 21.97 55.96
C ASN A 3 -28.69 21.05 55.09
N PHE A 4 -27.66 21.59 54.47
CA PHE A 4 -26.79 20.87 53.53
C PHE A 4 -25.41 20.69 54.13
N HIS A 5 -24.80 19.53 53.86
CA HIS A 5 -23.46 19.20 54.30
C HIS A 5 -22.65 18.68 53.12
N TRP A 6 -21.45 19.21 52.95
CA TRP A 6 -20.44 18.70 52.03
C TRP A 6 -19.21 18.28 52.82
N THR A 7 -18.53 17.24 52.34
CA THR A 7 -17.21 16.87 52.83
C THR A 7 -16.18 17.25 51.78
N TYR A 8 -15.39 18.28 52.08
CA TYR A 8 -14.25 18.68 51.25
C TYR A 8 -13.01 17.91 51.71
N LEU A 9 -12.31 17.30 50.75
CA LEU A 9 -11.04 16.61 50.98
C LEU A 9 -9.90 17.52 50.51
N GLU A 10 -9.12 18.03 51.45
CA GLU A 10 -7.93 18.82 51.16
C GLU A 10 -6.75 17.89 50.89
N GLY A 11 -6.10 18.07 49.73
CA GLY A 11 -4.79 17.50 49.38
C GLY A 11 -4.48 16.12 49.96
N GLU A 12 -3.71 16.10 51.05
CA GLU A 12 -3.20 14.92 51.77
C GLU A 12 -4.25 14.08 52.52
N GLY A 13 -5.54 14.31 52.28
CA GLY A 13 -6.65 13.51 52.83
C GLY A 13 -7.30 14.11 54.09
N ARG A 14 -7.01 15.36 54.41
CA ARG A 14 -7.68 16.06 55.52
C ARG A 14 -9.13 16.37 55.14
N LYS A 15 -10.08 15.96 55.99
CA LYS A 15 -11.51 16.15 55.76
C LYS A 15 -12.01 17.43 56.42
N HIS A 16 -12.80 18.21 55.68
CA HIS A 16 -13.47 19.40 56.15
C HIS A 16 -14.98 19.25 55.94
N HIS A 17 -15.75 19.39 57.02
CA HIS A 17 -17.21 19.31 57.00
C HIS A 17 -17.80 20.70 56.86
N VAL A 18 -18.24 21.03 55.65
CA VAL A 18 -18.84 22.32 55.30
C VAL A 18 -20.35 22.17 55.39
N GLY A 19 -21.00 22.98 56.24
CA GLY A 19 -22.44 23.01 56.37
C GLY A 19 -23.03 24.35 55.96
N LEU A 20 -24.21 24.29 55.37
CA LEU A 20 -25.03 25.45 55.00
C LEU A 20 -26.42 25.29 55.58
N PHE A 21 -26.81 26.27 56.37
CA PHE A 21 -28.18 26.47 56.79
C PHE A 21 -28.79 27.60 55.97
N HIS A 22 -29.99 27.38 55.42
CA HIS A 22 -30.75 28.43 54.75
C HIS A 22 -32.24 28.40 55.17
N GLY A 23 -32.70 29.46 55.83
CA GLY A 23 -34.07 29.55 56.33
C GLY A 23 -35.08 29.93 55.24
N LYS A 24 -35.93 28.97 54.84
CA LYS A 24 -36.92 29.14 53.75
C LYS A 24 -37.85 30.38 53.91
N ASN A 25 -38.21 30.74 55.14
CA ASN A 25 -39.20 31.80 55.41
C ASN A 25 -38.57 33.16 55.73
N ASN A 26 -37.33 33.19 56.22
CA ASN A 26 -36.65 34.39 56.69
C ASN A 26 -35.36 34.71 55.89
N GLY A 27 -34.98 33.85 54.94
CA GLY A 27 -33.77 34.02 54.12
C GLY A 27 -32.47 34.03 54.92
N HIS A 28 -32.45 33.47 56.13
CA HIS A 28 -31.25 33.50 56.97
C HIS A 28 -30.28 32.42 56.51
N VAL A 29 -29.06 32.82 56.16
CA VAL A 29 -27.98 31.95 55.71
C VAL A 29 -26.89 31.86 56.77
N MET A 30 -26.44 30.64 57.06
CA MET A 30 -25.26 30.41 57.90
C MET A 30 -24.40 29.33 57.26
N ILE A 31 -23.13 29.65 57.04
CA ILE A 31 -22.11 28.72 56.53
C ILE A 31 -21.14 28.43 57.67
N HIS A 32 -20.87 27.16 57.91
CA HIS A 32 -19.89 26.72 58.89
C HIS A 32 -18.94 25.66 58.31
N CYS A 33 -17.71 25.59 58.82
CA CYS A 33 -16.77 24.52 58.52
C CYS A 33 -16.26 23.91 59.84
N ASN A 34 -16.34 22.59 59.98
CA ASN A 34 -15.92 21.86 61.19
C ASN A 34 -16.51 22.48 62.47
N ALA A 35 -17.83 22.73 62.46
CA ALA A 35 -18.59 23.39 63.54
C ALA A 35 -18.21 24.84 63.87
N LYS A 36 -17.29 25.47 63.12
CA LYS A 36 -16.98 26.91 63.24
C LYS A 36 -17.75 27.71 62.20
N VAL A 37 -18.54 28.69 62.64
CA VAL A 37 -19.26 29.60 61.73
C VAL A 37 -18.26 30.47 60.96
N ILE A 38 -18.41 30.52 59.64
CA ILE A 38 -17.59 31.31 58.72
C ILE A 38 -18.36 32.55 58.26
N ILE A 39 -19.62 32.36 57.83
CA ILE A 39 -20.46 33.44 57.27
C ILE A 39 -21.85 33.35 57.88
N ILE A 40 -22.42 34.49 58.22
CA ILE A 40 -23.83 34.67 58.55
C ILE A 40 -24.36 35.80 57.67
N ASP A 41 -25.52 35.59 57.07
CA ASP A 41 -26.19 36.58 56.24
C ASP A 41 -27.70 36.49 56.43
N PHE A 42 -28.41 37.61 56.31
CA PHE A 42 -29.84 37.69 56.61
C PHE A 42 -30.61 38.18 55.38
N ASN A 43 -31.86 37.73 55.25
CA ASN A 43 -32.78 38.12 54.18
C ASN A 43 -32.28 37.81 52.75
N VAL A 44 -31.61 36.67 52.57
CA VAL A 44 -31.13 36.18 51.27
C VAL A 44 -32.28 35.51 50.53
N LEU A 45 -32.99 36.30 49.73
CA LEU A 45 -34.18 35.85 48.97
C LEU A 45 -33.91 35.65 47.47
N GLU A 46 -32.67 35.86 47.03
CA GLU A 46 -32.20 35.74 45.64
C GLU A 46 -30.93 34.91 45.56
N SER A 47 -30.51 34.59 44.32
CA SER A 47 -29.25 33.87 44.08
C SER A 47 -28.05 34.66 44.62
N LYS A 48 -27.13 33.97 45.30
CA LYS A 48 -25.95 34.60 45.89
C LYS A 48 -24.81 33.60 46.05
N THR A 49 -23.59 34.04 45.77
CA THR A 49 -22.37 33.24 45.94
C THR A 49 -21.55 33.75 47.11
N TYR A 50 -21.12 32.83 47.97
CA TYR A 50 -20.27 33.11 49.11
C TYR A 50 -18.91 32.45 48.92
N SER A 51 -17.85 33.27 48.90
CA SER A 51 -16.48 32.79 48.79
C SER A 51 -15.78 32.84 50.14
N PHE A 52 -15.11 31.76 50.53
CA PHE A 52 -14.32 31.68 51.76
C PHE A 52 -13.13 30.73 51.58
N PHE A 53 -12.09 30.91 52.40
CA PHE A 53 -10.93 30.04 52.36
C PHE A 53 -11.08 28.86 53.33
N ILE A 54 -10.81 27.66 52.84
CA ILE A 54 -10.45 26.51 53.67
C ILE A 54 -8.93 26.35 53.51
N ASN A 55 -8.17 26.76 54.53
CA ASN A 55 -6.71 26.87 54.48
C ASN A 55 -6.23 27.71 53.29
N GLN A 56 -5.66 27.09 52.24
CA GLN A 56 -5.16 27.78 51.04
C GLN A 56 -6.09 27.65 49.83
N GLU A 57 -7.19 26.91 49.96
CA GLU A 57 -8.15 26.69 48.88
C GLU A 57 -9.29 27.71 48.97
N LEU A 58 -9.60 28.37 47.86
CA LEU A 58 -10.77 29.24 47.77
C LEU A 58 -11.99 28.37 47.43
N CYS A 59 -12.94 28.31 48.35
CA CYS A 59 -14.19 27.57 48.20
C CYS A 59 -15.34 28.54 48.02
N GLU A 60 -16.34 28.12 47.25
CA GLU A 60 -17.52 28.92 46.94
C GLU A 60 -18.77 28.08 47.22
N ILE A 61 -19.74 28.70 47.91
CA ILE A 61 -21.09 28.17 48.02
C ILE A 61 -22.01 29.08 47.22
N GLU A 62 -22.63 28.52 46.20
CA GLU A 62 -23.58 29.20 45.33
C GLU A 62 -25.00 28.79 45.72
N LEU A 63 -25.82 29.79 46.04
CA LEU A 63 -27.27 29.68 46.18
C LEU A 63 -27.87 30.13 44.86
N GLU A 64 -28.57 29.24 44.16
CA GLU A 64 -29.21 29.53 42.88
C GLU A 64 -30.74 29.42 43.02
N ARG A 65 -31.45 30.54 42.86
CA ARG A 65 -32.91 30.56 42.88
C ARG A 65 -33.47 30.27 41.49
N LYS A 66 -34.24 29.19 41.36
CA LYS A 66 -35.02 28.84 40.15
C LYS A 66 -36.50 28.77 40.53
N GLY A 67 -37.24 29.84 40.21
CA GLY A 67 -38.63 30.02 40.64
C GLY A 67 -38.75 30.14 42.16
N ASP A 68 -39.56 29.27 42.77
CA ASP A 68 -39.79 29.23 44.22
C ASP A 68 -38.86 28.28 44.97
N THR A 69 -37.84 27.74 44.29
CA THR A 69 -36.89 26.77 44.86
C THR A 69 -35.45 27.28 44.79
N PHE A 70 -34.66 26.95 45.82
CA PHE A 70 -33.22 27.20 45.87
C PHE A 70 -32.43 25.91 45.65
N TYR A 71 -31.38 26.03 44.86
CA TYR A 71 -30.35 25.02 44.63
C TYR A 71 -29.06 25.48 45.27
N TYR A 72 -28.25 24.53 45.72
CA TYR A 72 -27.04 24.80 46.50
C TYR A 72 -25.89 24.02 45.95
N HIS A 73 -24.82 24.74 45.61
CA HIS A 73 -23.63 24.14 45.03
C HIS A 73 -22.40 24.54 45.84
N PHE A 74 -21.54 23.57 46.10
CA PHE A 74 -20.22 23.79 46.70
C PHE A 74 -19.18 23.53 45.63
N HIS A 75 -18.39 24.55 45.32
CA HIS A 75 -17.34 24.49 44.30
C HIS A 75 -16.00 24.93 44.88
N VAL A 76 -14.95 24.32 44.36
CA VAL A 76 -13.58 24.74 44.63
C VAL A 76 -13.12 25.61 43.47
N ASN A 77 -12.75 26.85 43.76
CA ASN A 77 -12.35 27.79 42.73
C ASN A 77 -10.88 27.56 42.34
N HIS A 78 -10.68 26.81 41.26
CA HIS A 78 -9.36 26.54 40.68
C HIS A 78 -8.87 27.62 39.69
N THR A 79 -9.73 28.60 39.35
CA THR A 79 -9.41 29.62 38.35
C THR A 79 -8.80 30.87 38.99
N ALA A 80 -9.29 31.25 40.18
CA ALA A 80 -8.83 32.38 40.96
C ALA A 80 -7.32 32.33 41.24
N ASP A 81 -6.71 33.50 41.36
CA ASP A 81 -5.26 33.63 41.54
C ASP A 81 -4.83 33.43 43.00
N THR A 82 -4.97 32.19 43.49
CA THR A 82 -4.48 31.76 44.80
C THR A 82 -3.07 31.16 44.70
N PRO A 83 -2.26 31.19 45.77
CA PRO A 83 -0.93 30.56 45.77
C PRO A 83 -0.95 29.08 45.33
N LEU A 84 -1.96 28.33 45.76
CA LEU A 84 -2.12 26.92 45.41
C LEU A 84 -2.48 26.73 43.93
N ASN A 85 -3.35 27.57 43.38
CA ASN A 85 -3.69 27.53 41.95
C ASN A 85 -2.49 27.93 41.06
N ARG A 86 -1.62 28.85 41.50
CA ARG A 86 -0.38 29.18 40.79
C ARG A 86 0.55 27.97 40.66
N VAL A 87 0.70 27.20 41.73
CA VAL A 87 1.52 25.97 41.73
C VAL A 87 0.92 24.90 40.80
N ARG A 88 -0.40 24.71 40.84
CA ARG A 88 -1.11 23.79 39.92
C ARG A 88 -0.88 24.16 38.45
N LYS A 89 -1.15 25.42 38.09
CA LYS A 89 -0.94 25.95 36.73
C LYS A 89 0.52 25.84 36.26
N ALA A 90 1.49 26.01 37.17
CA ALA A 90 2.90 25.82 36.83
C ALA A 90 3.23 24.34 36.53
N ARG A 91 2.70 23.42 37.33
CA ARG A 91 2.88 21.97 37.14
C ARG A 91 2.23 21.48 35.84
N GLU A 92 1.00 21.92 35.57
CA GLU A 92 0.29 21.62 34.32
C GLU A 92 1.07 22.09 33.09
N ARG A 93 1.60 23.33 33.11
CA ARG A 93 2.44 23.83 32.02
C ARG A 93 3.69 22.97 31.79
N LYS A 94 4.31 22.46 32.85
CA LYS A 94 5.47 21.56 32.73
C LYS A 94 5.06 20.23 32.08
N PHE A 95 3.96 19.63 32.53
CA PHE A 95 3.46 18.38 31.93
C PHE A 95 3.06 18.56 30.47
N TRP A 96 2.38 19.65 30.13
CA TRP A 96 2.02 19.96 28.74
C TRP A 96 3.23 20.12 27.83
N ARG A 97 4.28 20.81 28.31
CA ARG A 97 5.55 20.91 27.57
C ARG A 97 6.21 19.55 27.37
N GLN A 98 6.23 18.70 28.40
CA GLN A 98 6.78 17.35 28.32
C GLN A 98 5.97 16.47 27.34
N ALA A 99 4.64 16.54 27.39
CA ALA A 99 3.75 15.81 26.49
C ALA A 99 3.97 16.24 25.02
N LEU A 100 4.06 17.54 24.74
CA LEU A 100 4.34 18.04 23.40
C LEU A 100 5.70 17.58 22.87
N LEU A 101 6.75 17.61 23.71
CA LEU A 101 8.07 17.10 23.32
C LEU A 101 8.05 15.59 23.02
N PHE A 102 7.34 14.81 23.82
CA PHE A 102 7.20 13.37 23.61
C PHE A 102 6.46 13.05 22.30
N ILE A 103 5.34 13.74 22.04
CA ILE A 103 4.58 13.57 20.79
C ILE A 103 5.43 13.97 19.59
N GLY A 104 6.15 15.10 19.67
CA GLY A 104 7.04 15.54 18.60
C GLY A 104 8.15 14.52 18.28
N ALA A 105 8.77 13.94 19.31
CA ALA A 105 9.79 12.91 19.14
C ALA A 105 9.21 11.64 18.49
N LEU A 106 8.02 11.20 18.91
CA LEU A 106 7.36 10.03 18.35
C LEU A 106 7.06 10.20 16.85
N VAL A 107 6.51 11.35 16.46
CA VAL A 107 6.23 11.67 15.04
C VAL A 107 7.51 11.67 14.21
N LEU A 108 8.60 12.22 14.74
CA LEU A 108 9.90 12.22 14.06
C LEU A 108 10.44 10.80 13.87
N CYS A 109 10.34 9.93 14.89
CA CYS A 109 10.78 8.54 14.78
C CYS A 109 9.96 7.76 13.74
N VAL A 110 8.64 7.92 13.72
CA VAL A 110 7.77 7.26 12.75
C VAL A 110 8.08 7.73 11.32
N THR A 111 8.24 9.03 11.11
CA THR A 111 8.57 9.57 9.77
C THR A 111 9.93 9.08 9.27
N LEU A 112 10.96 9.05 10.13
CA LEU A 112 12.26 8.47 9.79
C LEU A 112 12.17 6.99 9.42
N LEU A 113 11.40 6.22 10.18
CA LEU A 113 11.21 4.79 9.92
C LEU A 113 10.54 4.55 8.57
N VAL A 114 9.49 5.32 8.24
CA VAL A 114 8.80 5.24 6.94
C VAL A 114 9.74 5.61 5.79
N VAL A 115 10.54 6.66 5.93
CA VAL A 115 11.52 7.07 4.89
C VAL A 115 12.59 6.00 4.67
N LEU A 116 13.12 5.41 5.75
CA LEU A 116 14.12 4.35 5.65
C LEU A 116 13.55 3.09 4.99
N MET A 117 12.34 2.66 5.39
CA MET A 117 11.66 1.54 4.76
C MET A 117 11.42 1.78 3.27
N ASN A 118 10.93 2.97 2.90
CA ASN A 118 10.68 3.29 1.51
C ASN A 118 11.97 3.33 0.68
N ARG A 119 13.08 3.81 1.27
CA ARG A 119 14.38 3.83 0.57
C ARG A 119 14.94 2.41 0.36
N TRP A 120 14.72 1.50 1.29
CA TRP A 120 15.15 0.09 1.17
C TRP A 120 14.30 -0.67 0.13
N ASN A 121 12.99 -0.41 0.12
CA ASN A 121 12.04 -1.12 -0.73
C ASN A 121 11.87 -0.54 -2.13
N ARG A 122 12.65 0.49 -2.52
CA ARG A 122 12.63 0.99 -3.90
C ARG A 122 13.13 -0.11 -4.83
N PRO A 123 12.30 -0.61 -5.76
CA PRO A 123 12.80 -1.51 -6.79
C PRO A 123 13.89 -0.78 -7.58
N PRO A 124 15.00 -1.45 -7.94
CA PRO A 124 16.03 -0.85 -8.77
C PRO A 124 15.42 -0.40 -10.11
N ASP A 125 15.83 0.77 -10.60
CA ASP A 125 15.34 1.30 -11.88
C ASP A 125 15.59 0.29 -13.01
N LEU A 126 14.57 0.02 -13.81
CA LEU A 126 14.58 -0.99 -14.87
C LEU A 126 15.79 -0.86 -15.84
N PRO A 127 16.20 0.35 -16.29
CA PRO A 127 17.41 0.50 -17.11
C PRO A 127 18.68 0.00 -16.41
N THR A 128 18.81 0.28 -15.11
CA THR A 128 19.94 -0.16 -14.27
C THR A 128 19.95 -1.69 -14.12
N VAL A 129 18.77 -2.31 -14.02
CA VAL A 129 18.64 -3.77 -14.00
C VAL A 129 19.07 -4.38 -15.32
N MET A 130 18.59 -3.85 -16.44
CA MET A 130 18.92 -4.36 -17.77
C MET A 130 20.40 -4.20 -18.10
N GLU A 131 21.02 -3.07 -17.74
CA GLU A 131 22.46 -2.86 -17.90
C GLU A 131 23.29 -3.86 -17.09
N ARG A 132 22.90 -4.09 -15.82
CA ARG A 132 23.56 -5.09 -14.97
C ARG A 132 23.39 -6.50 -15.52
N LEU A 133 22.19 -6.87 -15.96
CA LEU A 133 21.93 -8.16 -16.59
C LEU A 133 22.72 -8.33 -17.88
N ALA A 134 22.89 -7.28 -18.68
CA ALA A 134 23.70 -7.34 -19.89
C ALA A 134 25.19 -7.59 -19.60
N LYS A 135 25.71 -7.05 -18.49
CA LYS A 135 27.13 -7.16 -18.12
C LYS A 135 27.47 -8.44 -17.35
N GLU A 136 26.61 -8.86 -16.44
CA GLU A 136 26.87 -9.92 -15.46
C GLU A 136 25.88 -11.09 -15.54
N GLY A 137 24.84 -10.97 -16.36
CA GLY A 137 23.72 -11.90 -16.37
C GLY A 137 24.06 -13.23 -17.04
N LEU A 138 23.67 -14.32 -16.39
CA LEU A 138 23.63 -15.66 -16.98
C LEU A 138 22.21 -15.99 -17.42
N SER A 139 22.08 -16.86 -18.41
CA SER A 139 20.78 -17.32 -18.91
C SER A 139 20.50 -18.75 -18.44
N THR A 140 19.24 -19.04 -18.13
CA THR A 140 18.73 -20.38 -17.86
C THR A 140 17.32 -20.53 -18.43
N GLU A 141 16.85 -21.75 -18.56
CA GLU A 141 15.47 -22.05 -18.93
C GLU A 141 14.51 -21.71 -17.78
N SER A 142 13.34 -21.19 -18.13
CA SER A 142 12.24 -20.88 -17.22
C SER A 142 10.92 -21.36 -17.79
N MET A 143 9.99 -21.74 -16.92
CA MET A 143 8.62 -22.04 -17.29
C MET A 143 7.75 -20.81 -17.07
N VAL A 144 6.85 -20.53 -18.02
CA VAL A 144 5.97 -19.36 -17.97
C VAL A 144 4.51 -19.73 -17.74
N PHE A 145 3.77 -18.81 -17.11
CA PHE A 145 2.40 -18.96 -16.67
C PHE A 145 1.63 -17.66 -16.96
N PRO A 146 0.91 -17.59 -18.09
CA PRO A 146 0.09 -16.44 -18.45
C PRO A 146 -1.07 -16.21 -17.46
N ASP A 147 -1.14 -15.01 -16.87
CA ASP A 147 -2.23 -14.61 -15.98
C ASP A 147 -3.16 -13.62 -16.70
N HIS A 148 -4.24 -14.15 -17.26
CA HIS A 148 -5.19 -13.37 -18.07
C HIS A 148 -5.96 -12.32 -17.29
N GLU A 149 -6.14 -12.49 -15.98
CA GLU A 149 -6.85 -11.54 -15.12
C GLU A 149 -6.02 -10.28 -14.88
N SER A 150 -4.73 -10.46 -14.59
CA SER A 150 -3.82 -9.34 -14.31
C SER A 150 -3.02 -8.85 -15.53
N GLN A 151 -3.14 -9.51 -16.68
CA GLN A 151 -2.30 -9.27 -17.87
C GLN A 151 -0.80 -9.31 -17.52
N THR A 152 -0.42 -10.28 -16.71
CA THR A 152 0.98 -10.52 -16.31
C THR A 152 1.44 -11.89 -16.76
N LEU A 153 2.70 -12.00 -17.19
CA LEU A 153 3.36 -13.25 -17.47
C LEU A 153 4.26 -13.60 -16.29
N LYS A 154 3.84 -14.58 -15.49
CA LYS A 154 4.63 -15.11 -14.37
C LYS A 154 5.59 -16.16 -14.90
N TYR A 155 6.76 -16.28 -14.29
CA TYR A 155 7.74 -17.29 -14.68
C TYR A 155 8.53 -17.82 -13.48
N LEU A 156 8.96 -19.07 -13.62
CA LEU A 156 9.67 -19.83 -12.60
C LEU A 156 10.93 -20.47 -13.20
N PHE A 157 12.06 -20.36 -12.50
CA PHE A 157 13.29 -21.06 -12.85
C PHE A 157 13.97 -21.62 -11.62
N VAL A 158 14.75 -22.69 -11.80
CA VAL A 158 15.40 -23.41 -10.70
C VAL A 158 16.91 -23.33 -10.87
N LEU A 159 17.61 -22.88 -9.82
CA LEU A 159 19.07 -22.87 -9.76
C LEU A 159 19.52 -23.64 -8.51
N ASN A 160 20.35 -24.67 -8.69
CA ASN A 160 20.92 -25.47 -7.60
C ASN A 160 19.85 -25.98 -6.60
N GLY A 161 18.68 -26.40 -7.10
CA GLY A 161 17.56 -26.90 -6.29
C GLY A 161 16.73 -25.83 -5.59
N ARG A 162 17.00 -24.54 -5.82
CA ARG A 162 16.19 -23.42 -5.32
C ARG A 162 15.40 -22.78 -6.46
N SER A 163 14.11 -22.59 -6.23
CA SER A 163 13.21 -21.92 -7.16
C SER A 163 13.27 -20.40 -6.99
N TYR A 164 13.19 -19.70 -8.12
CA TYR A 164 13.09 -18.25 -8.23
C TYR A 164 11.96 -17.90 -9.18
N GLU A 165 11.27 -16.82 -8.88
CA GLU A 165 10.13 -16.35 -9.63
C GLU A 165 10.32 -14.90 -10.07
N GLY A 166 9.59 -14.53 -11.11
CA GLY A 166 9.46 -13.16 -11.58
C GLY A 166 8.17 -12.99 -12.35
N GLU A 167 7.84 -11.73 -12.62
CA GLU A 167 6.67 -11.37 -13.39
C GLU A 167 7.02 -10.26 -14.39
N MET A 168 6.27 -10.23 -15.50
CA MET A 168 6.38 -9.23 -16.54
C MET A 168 4.98 -8.80 -16.96
N SER A 169 4.68 -7.50 -16.90
CA SER A 169 3.43 -6.97 -17.45
C SER A 169 3.42 -7.08 -18.97
N MET A 170 2.28 -7.47 -19.53
CA MET A 170 2.07 -7.62 -20.97
C MET A 170 1.11 -6.56 -21.48
N ASP A 171 1.45 -5.89 -22.58
CA ASP A 171 0.62 -4.80 -23.12
C ASP A 171 -0.67 -5.32 -23.78
N LYS A 172 -0.55 -6.39 -24.57
CA LYS A 172 -1.65 -7.00 -25.32
C LYS A 172 -1.39 -8.48 -25.57
N GLY A 173 -2.18 -9.33 -24.91
CA GLY A 173 -2.09 -10.77 -25.08
C GLY A 173 -0.74 -11.35 -24.67
N PHE A 174 -0.60 -12.65 -24.83
CA PHE A 174 0.60 -13.38 -24.44
C PHE A 174 1.31 -13.85 -25.70
N PHE A 175 2.13 -12.95 -26.26
CA PHE A 175 2.93 -13.24 -27.45
C PHE A 175 4.40 -13.00 -27.15
N ASN A 176 5.25 -13.87 -27.69
CA ASN A 176 6.70 -13.68 -27.65
C ASN A 176 7.14 -12.68 -28.72
N LYS A 177 8.43 -12.31 -28.75
CA LYS A 177 8.98 -11.38 -29.76
C LYS A 177 9.08 -11.98 -31.17
N PHE A 178 8.78 -13.27 -31.33
CA PHE A 178 8.60 -13.92 -32.63
C PHE A 178 7.18 -13.71 -33.18
N GLY A 179 6.27 -13.20 -32.35
CA GLY A 179 4.87 -13.02 -32.68
C GLY A 179 3.99 -14.22 -32.30
N LEU A 180 4.57 -15.32 -31.80
CA LEU A 180 3.85 -16.55 -31.49
C LEU A 180 3.20 -16.53 -30.10
N PRO A 181 2.05 -17.21 -29.92
CA PRO A 181 1.39 -17.27 -28.62
C PRO A 181 2.25 -18.00 -27.58
N ILE A 182 2.24 -17.47 -26.36
CA ILE A 182 2.88 -18.06 -25.18
C ILE A 182 1.80 -18.78 -24.38
N GLY A 183 1.95 -20.09 -24.24
CA GLY A 183 1.07 -20.95 -23.47
C GLY A 183 1.56 -21.24 -22.06
N GLU A 184 0.70 -21.93 -21.31
CA GLU A 184 1.03 -22.51 -20.02
C GLU A 184 2.23 -23.46 -20.12
N LYS A 185 3.21 -23.27 -19.23
CA LYS A 185 4.44 -24.06 -19.14
C LYS A 185 5.31 -24.04 -20.41
N ASP A 186 5.12 -23.06 -21.29
CA ASP A 186 6.09 -22.80 -22.34
C ASP A 186 7.45 -22.43 -21.73
N GLU A 187 8.53 -22.81 -22.40
CA GLU A 187 9.89 -22.59 -21.89
C GLU A 187 10.57 -21.41 -22.60
N LEU A 188 10.79 -20.33 -21.85
CA LEU A 188 11.55 -19.17 -22.32
C LEU A 188 12.82 -19.01 -21.50
N MET A 189 13.81 -18.34 -22.10
CA MET A 189 15.05 -18.05 -21.39
C MET A 189 14.83 -16.91 -20.41
N VAL A 190 15.37 -17.05 -19.20
CA VAL A 190 15.46 -15.96 -18.22
C VAL A 190 16.92 -15.61 -18.01
N ARG A 191 17.22 -14.31 -17.96
CA ARG A 191 18.54 -13.80 -17.61
C ARG A 191 18.53 -13.35 -16.15
N TYR A 192 19.52 -13.75 -15.36
CA TYR A 192 19.59 -13.45 -13.93
C TYR A 192 21.02 -13.11 -13.48
N ILE A 193 21.15 -12.39 -12.37
CA ILE A 193 22.46 -12.09 -11.75
C ILE A 193 22.87 -13.25 -10.83
N PRO A 194 24.02 -13.93 -11.05
CA PRO A 194 24.41 -15.09 -10.25
C PRO A 194 24.59 -14.81 -8.75
N THR A 195 25.05 -13.60 -8.40
CA THR A 195 25.22 -13.18 -7.00
C THR A 195 23.90 -12.83 -6.31
N ASN A 196 22.83 -12.54 -7.07
CA ASN A 196 21.48 -12.31 -6.54
C ASN A 196 20.42 -12.64 -7.61
N PRO A 197 19.98 -13.91 -7.72
CA PRO A 197 19.06 -14.33 -8.78
C PRO A 197 17.65 -13.73 -8.70
N ASN A 198 17.30 -13.02 -7.62
CA ASN A 198 16.07 -12.22 -7.56
C ASN A 198 16.10 -11.01 -8.50
N ILE A 199 17.28 -10.65 -9.01
CA ILE A 199 17.44 -9.71 -10.12
C ILE A 199 17.46 -10.55 -11.39
N ASN A 200 16.31 -10.63 -12.04
CA ASN A 200 16.11 -11.44 -13.24
C ASN A 200 15.18 -10.75 -14.25
N HIS A 201 15.21 -11.21 -15.49
CA HIS A 201 14.36 -10.72 -16.57
C HIS A 201 14.13 -11.80 -17.63
N LEU A 202 12.87 -12.12 -17.87
CA LEU A 202 12.42 -13.03 -18.93
C LEU A 202 12.78 -12.46 -20.31
N GLN A 203 13.30 -13.30 -21.21
CA GLN A 203 13.69 -12.93 -22.56
C GLN A 203 12.61 -13.40 -23.55
N LEU A 204 11.69 -12.51 -23.93
CA LEU A 204 10.62 -12.84 -24.89
C LEU A 204 11.13 -13.11 -26.31
N ASP A 205 12.38 -12.81 -26.62
CA ASP A 205 13.06 -13.07 -27.88
C ASP A 205 13.92 -14.34 -27.87
N GLN A 206 13.90 -15.10 -26.76
CA GLN A 206 14.69 -16.32 -26.60
C GLN A 206 13.85 -17.42 -25.98
N ALA A 207 13.50 -18.42 -26.79
CA ALA A 207 12.88 -19.66 -26.34
C ALA A 207 13.95 -20.72 -26.01
N SER A 208 13.63 -21.69 -25.15
CA SER A 208 14.49 -22.87 -24.99
C SER A 208 14.61 -23.61 -26.34
N PRO A 209 15.68 -24.40 -26.58
CA PRO A 209 15.78 -25.21 -27.80
C PRO A 209 14.58 -26.15 -28.01
N GLY A 210 14.05 -26.70 -26.90
CA GLY A 210 12.84 -27.53 -26.93
C GLY A 210 11.60 -26.75 -27.32
N GLN A 211 11.40 -25.56 -26.73
CA GLN A 211 10.27 -24.69 -27.03
C GLN A 211 10.34 -24.13 -28.45
N LEU A 212 11.53 -23.77 -28.94
CA LEU A 212 11.69 -23.30 -30.32
C LEU A 212 11.28 -24.39 -31.33
N ARG A 213 11.61 -25.64 -31.06
CA ARG A 213 11.17 -26.77 -31.90
C ARG A 213 9.65 -26.92 -31.88
N LYS A 214 9.03 -26.82 -30.69
CA LYS A 214 7.57 -26.81 -30.56
C LYS A 214 6.93 -25.68 -31.38
N TYR A 215 7.50 -24.48 -31.34
CA TYR A 215 7.03 -23.36 -32.15
C TYR A 215 7.15 -23.61 -33.65
N ILE A 216 8.28 -24.17 -34.11
CA ILE A 216 8.44 -24.56 -35.52
C ILE A 216 7.39 -25.61 -35.92
N ASP A 217 7.20 -26.66 -35.12
CA ASP A 217 6.24 -27.72 -35.41
C ASP A 217 4.79 -27.19 -35.46
N MET A 218 4.43 -26.27 -34.55
CA MET A 218 3.14 -25.57 -34.57
C MET A 218 2.96 -24.74 -35.85
N THR A 219 3.97 -23.95 -36.23
CA THR A 219 3.93 -23.14 -37.46
C THR A 219 3.81 -24.01 -38.72
N ILE A 220 4.49 -25.14 -38.78
CA ILE A 220 4.38 -26.09 -39.91
C ILE A 220 2.98 -26.68 -39.98
N ALA A 221 2.39 -27.06 -38.84
CA ALA A 221 1.03 -27.61 -38.81
C ALA A 221 0.00 -26.61 -39.33
N GLU A 222 0.07 -25.36 -38.86
CA GLU A 222 -0.80 -24.27 -39.33
C GLU A 222 -0.61 -24.00 -40.83
N HIS A 223 0.62 -24.07 -41.33
CA HIS A 223 0.91 -23.85 -42.74
C HIS A 223 0.45 -24.98 -43.66
N LEU A 224 0.48 -26.23 -43.19
CA LEU A 224 -0.14 -27.35 -43.90
C LEU A 224 -1.67 -27.23 -43.94
N GLU A 225 -2.29 -26.77 -42.85
CA GLU A 225 -3.74 -26.57 -42.81
C GLU A 225 -4.18 -25.47 -43.79
N ALA A 226 -3.42 -24.38 -43.86
CA ALA A 226 -3.69 -23.28 -44.80
C ALA A 226 -3.36 -23.61 -46.27
N ASN A 227 -2.49 -24.59 -46.52
CA ASN A 227 -2.02 -24.95 -47.87
C ASN A 227 -2.09 -26.48 -48.09
N PRO A 228 -3.30 -27.04 -48.34
CA PRO A 228 -3.51 -28.49 -48.43
C PRO A 228 -2.75 -29.19 -49.56
N ASP A 229 -2.29 -28.44 -50.56
CA ASP A 229 -1.52 -28.98 -51.69
C ASP A 229 -0.05 -29.25 -51.33
N LEU A 230 0.45 -28.67 -50.23
CA LEU A 230 1.81 -28.89 -49.77
C LEU A 230 1.92 -30.20 -49.00
N ASN A 231 2.98 -30.96 -49.27
CA ASN A 231 3.35 -32.07 -48.41
C ASN A 231 4.13 -31.58 -47.17
N LYS A 232 4.23 -32.43 -46.14
CA LYS A 232 4.90 -32.07 -44.88
C LYS A 232 6.37 -31.66 -45.07
N GLN A 233 7.07 -32.27 -46.02
CA GLN A 233 8.49 -31.97 -46.27
C GLN A 233 8.65 -30.58 -46.91
N GLN A 234 7.81 -30.23 -47.88
CA GLN A 234 7.77 -28.91 -48.50
C GLN A 234 7.45 -27.82 -47.46
N ALA A 235 6.35 -27.97 -46.72
CA ALA A 235 5.96 -27.03 -45.67
C ALA A 235 7.04 -26.85 -44.59
N THR A 236 7.70 -27.95 -44.19
CA THR A 236 8.83 -27.88 -43.26
C THR A 236 9.98 -27.08 -43.85
N CYS A 237 10.34 -27.34 -45.12
CA CYS A 237 11.43 -26.67 -45.78
C CYS A 237 11.17 -25.16 -45.92
N GLU A 238 9.96 -24.77 -46.33
CA GLU A 238 9.56 -23.36 -46.47
C GLU A 238 9.67 -22.60 -45.14
N VAL A 239 9.03 -23.11 -44.09
CA VAL A 239 9.02 -22.48 -42.76
C VAL A 239 10.43 -22.36 -42.19
N VAL A 240 11.23 -23.44 -42.27
CA VAL A 240 12.60 -23.44 -41.75
C VAL A 240 13.53 -22.53 -42.58
N THR A 241 13.33 -22.47 -43.89
CA THR A 241 14.08 -21.55 -44.77
C THR A 241 13.79 -20.10 -44.41
N ALA A 242 12.52 -19.76 -44.17
CA ALA A 242 12.14 -18.43 -43.73
C ALA A 242 12.76 -18.08 -42.37
N ALA A 243 12.68 -18.99 -41.39
CA ALA A 243 13.26 -18.80 -40.06
C ALA A 243 14.79 -18.63 -40.12
N ARG A 244 15.48 -19.31 -41.06
CA ARG A 244 16.92 -19.17 -41.27
C ARG A 244 17.31 -17.82 -41.87
N LEU A 245 16.52 -17.30 -42.80
CA LEU A 245 16.82 -16.05 -43.51
C LEU A 245 16.44 -14.81 -42.70
N PHE A 246 15.27 -14.82 -42.05
CA PHE A 246 14.71 -13.65 -41.36
C PHE A 246 14.67 -13.79 -39.84
N GLY A 247 15.24 -14.88 -39.31
CA GLY A 247 15.17 -15.23 -37.90
C GLY A 247 13.80 -15.76 -37.48
N ASN A 248 13.65 -16.05 -36.19
CA ASN A 248 12.44 -16.67 -35.65
C ASN A 248 11.16 -15.82 -35.82
N LYS A 249 11.27 -14.52 -36.14
CA LYS A 249 10.12 -13.67 -36.44
C LYS A 249 9.32 -14.15 -37.65
N ALA A 250 9.98 -14.79 -38.62
CA ALA A 250 9.29 -15.39 -39.76
C ALA A 250 8.27 -16.47 -39.33
N LEU A 251 8.49 -17.13 -38.19
CA LEU A 251 7.54 -18.13 -37.69
C LEU A 251 6.17 -17.51 -37.40
N GLY A 252 6.14 -16.27 -36.90
CA GLY A 252 4.89 -15.53 -36.69
C GLY A 252 4.18 -15.22 -38.01
N ASP A 253 4.93 -14.85 -39.06
CA ASP A 253 4.35 -14.57 -40.39
C ASP A 253 3.69 -15.81 -41.00
N PHE A 254 4.32 -16.98 -40.87
CA PHE A 254 3.72 -18.24 -41.30
C PHE A 254 2.54 -18.65 -40.41
N TYR A 255 2.68 -18.55 -39.09
CA TYR A 255 1.63 -18.98 -38.16
C TYR A 255 0.34 -18.16 -38.32
N PHE A 256 0.45 -16.87 -38.61
CA PHE A 256 -0.73 -16.00 -38.80
C PHE A 256 -1.02 -15.69 -40.28
N GLN A 257 -0.56 -16.53 -41.21
CA GLN A 257 -0.69 -16.28 -42.66
C GLN A 257 -2.14 -16.12 -43.15
N SER A 258 -3.11 -16.65 -42.41
CA SER A 258 -4.54 -16.62 -42.75
C SER A 258 -5.29 -15.45 -42.08
N LEU A 259 -4.69 -14.75 -41.11
CA LEU A 259 -5.35 -13.67 -40.37
C LEU A 259 -5.30 -12.35 -41.12
N ARG A 260 -6.34 -11.53 -40.94
CA ARG A 260 -6.37 -10.17 -41.49
C ARG A 260 -5.54 -9.21 -40.62
N PRO A 261 -5.05 -8.09 -41.18
CA PRO A 261 -4.35 -7.06 -40.40
C PRO A 261 -5.16 -6.48 -39.23
N SER A 262 -6.50 -6.52 -39.31
CA SER A 262 -7.39 -6.09 -38.22
C SER A 262 -7.47 -7.07 -37.05
N GLU A 263 -7.09 -8.34 -37.26
CA GLU A 263 -7.13 -9.40 -36.24
C GLU A 263 -5.77 -9.54 -35.56
N ASN A 264 -4.69 -9.37 -36.31
CA ASN A 264 -3.33 -9.30 -35.79
C ASN A 264 -2.52 -8.24 -36.56
N GLU A 265 -2.23 -7.12 -35.91
CA GLU A 265 -1.51 -5.99 -36.50
C GLU A 265 -0.04 -6.30 -36.79
N VAL A 266 0.55 -7.27 -36.06
CA VAL A 266 1.99 -7.59 -36.11
C VAL A 266 2.30 -8.63 -37.18
N ASN A 267 1.58 -9.76 -37.19
CA ASN A 267 1.76 -10.84 -38.15
C ASN A 267 0.41 -11.23 -38.75
N ASN A 268 0.30 -11.24 -40.07
CA ASN A 268 -0.96 -11.44 -40.79
C ASN A 268 -0.71 -11.84 -42.24
N GLU A 269 -1.78 -12.02 -43.02
CA GLU A 269 -1.72 -12.34 -44.44
C GLU A 269 -0.83 -11.41 -45.27
N ARG A 270 -0.70 -10.13 -44.88
CA ARG A 270 0.11 -9.16 -45.61
C ARG A 270 1.60 -9.34 -45.32
N THR A 271 1.96 -9.58 -44.07
CA THR A 271 3.37 -9.82 -43.71
C THR A 271 3.86 -11.15 -44.28
N TYR A 272 3.00 -12.17 -44.26
CA TYR A 272 3.25 -13.43 -44.96
C TYR A 272 3.46 -13.26 -46.47
N ARG A 273 2.55 -12.57 -47.18
CA ARG A 273 2.71 -12.30 -48.63
C ARG A 273 3.98 -11.52 -48.93
N PHE A 274 4.35 -10.56 -48.08
CA PHE A 274 5.58 -9.80 -48.25
C PHE A 274 6.82 -10.70 -48.15
N LEU A 275 6.85 -11.61 -47.17
CA LEU A 275 7.91 -12.60 -47.03
C LEU A 275 7.98 -13.52 -48.26
N GLN A 276 6.84 -14.03 -48.72
CA GLN A 276 6.74 -14.89 -49.92
C GLN A 276 7.19 -14.18 -51.22
N GLN A 277 7.11 -12.85 -51.27
CA GLN A 277 7.58 -12.06 -52.41
C GLN A 277 9.07 -11.68 -52.32
N ASP A 278 9.72 -11.91 -51.20
CA ASP A 278 11.14 -11.59 -51.03
C ASP A 278 12.00 -12.45 -51.98
N ALA A 279 12.90 -11.78 -52.71
CA ALA A 279 13.70 -12.44 -53.74
C ALA A 279 14.70 -13.45 -53.16
N ALA A 280 15.24 -13.22 -51.97
CA ALA A 280 16.16 -14.14 -51.32
C ALA A 280 15.41 -15.36 -50.78
N TYR A 281 14.21 -15.16 -50.23
CA TYR A 281 13.34 -16.25 -49.79
C TYR A 281 12.94 -17.15 -50.96
N ARG A 282 12.38 -16.57 -52.03
CA ARG A 282 11.94 -17.33 -53.21
C ARG A 282 13.06 -18.16 -53.82
N LYS A 283 14.23 -17.54 -54.02
CA LYS A 283 15.41 -18.24 -54.52
C LYS A 283 15.81 -19.40 -53.61
N ALA A 284 15.81 -19.19 -52.29
CA ALA A 284 16.17 -20.24 -51.35
C ALA A 284 15.14 -21.39 -51.32
N VAL A 285 13.85 -21.11 -51.45
CA VAL A 285 12.81 -22.14 -51.57
C VAL A 285 12.97 -22.91 -52.87
N GLU A 286 13.14 -22.23 -54.01
CA GLU A 286 13.37 -22.86 -55.32
C GLU A 286 14.62 -23.77 -55.33
N GLU A 287 15.68 -23.39 -54.60
CA GLU A 287 16.93 -24.17 -54.52
C GLU A 287 16.87 -25.35 -53.53
N ASN A 288 16.12 -25.21 -52.43
CA ASN A 288 16.22 -26.14 -51.29
C ASN A 288 14.94 -26.94 -51.01
N CYS A 289 13.78 -26.47 -51.46
CA CYS A 289 12.47 -26.99 -51.07
C CYS A 289 11.70 -27.63 -52.22
N GLY A 290 12.42 -28.26 -53.16
CA GLY A 290 11.89 -28.79 -54.42
C GLY A 290 10.63 -29.67 -54.29
N ASP A 291 10.01 -29.92 -55.44
CA ASP A 291 8.75 -30.68 -55.59
C ASP A 291 8.74 -32.02 -54.84
#